data_AF-A0A4S3ZX27-F1
#
_entry.id   AF-A0A4S3ZX27-F1
#
_cell.length_a   1.000
_cell.length_b   1.000
_cell.length_c   1.000
_cell.angle_alpha   90.00
_cell.angle_beta   90.00
_cell.angle_gamma   90.00
#
_symmetry.space_group_name_H-M   'P 1'
#
loop_
_entity.id
_entity.type
_entity.pdbx_description
1 polymer ?
#
loop_
_entity_poly.entity_id
_entity_poly.type
_entity_poly.pdbx_seq_one_letter_code
_entity_poly.pdbx_strand_id
1 'polypeptide(L)'
;MDAKKHELMRTIGEAYSPYLETGKSYHKDVTKSTYGAQSSAIYYTKDGIKYNHSTKLSEKERKKLNKELRELGDKIDALRGSADLWDLYSDLPGNTKVRFTFVKDQPVAMQIYGVAELISDIKEELLEETMRVTDQGAFKKATGMGDFVEQADEINITGNYSVVFENKTFSSDSFYGLGLDLLNTALDEQLQRIWFHLEDDKLTVQTEPAFPEHGLHPIEDASVDLDPAFARRKEATAEAIRLRHAFFNSLGTLHDEILYLNIGGFRDHNWPGYTSGTIAAKFRVIYTNNTTIVITDGLSDIYADEREDKELLYNGTGAEYYLEFDSIVPFYKVRDHYALALLNSVTQVALGHGKFKELIEKFESLTLQFGDADVETWVIRDNDSNDKADTFFNKTQYDGKKPFGTLLTLGSKNLPKHIRLNIEDVALISVKPFGKEWFTKDKLLNSDEAVKTATRMNMIQAFEADGSLNTIPVSYV
;
A
#
# COMPACT_ATOMS: atom_id res chain seq x y z
N MET A 1 5.43 -14.58 33.48
CA MET A 1 4.72 -15.44 32.51
C MET A 1 3.76 -16.32 33.30
N ASP A 2 2.50 -16.44 32.87
CA ASP A 2 1.44 -17.16 33.59
C ASP A 2 1.71 -18.67 33.62
N ALA A 3 1.40 -19.36 34.73
CA ALA A 3 1.55 -20.82 34.88
C ALA A 3 0.81 -21.58 33.76
N LYS A 4 -0.30 -21.02 33.26
CA LYS A 4 -1.03 -21.55 32.11
C LYS A 4 -0.21 -21.55 30.82
N LYS A 5 0.58 -20.50 30.55
CA LYS A 5 1.45 -20.43 29.36
C LYS A 5 2.59 -21.44 29.42
N HIS A 6 3.16 -21.67 30.58
CA HIS A 6 4.19 -22.70 30.76
C HIS A 6 3.66 -24.11 30.48
N GLU A 7 2.45 -24.41 30.93
CA GLU A 7 1.82 -25.69 30.65
C GLU A 7 1.52 -25.86 29.14
N LEU A 8 0.99 -24.82 28.49
CA LEU A 8 0.77 -24.83 27.04
C LEU A 8 2.08 -25.07 26.26
N MET A 9 3.17 -24.37 26.63
CA MET A 9 4.49 -24.58 26.02
C MET A 9 4.98 -26.02 26.15
N ARG A 10 4.73 -26.66 27.29
CA ARG A 10 5.06 -28.09 27.52
C ARG A 10 4.20 -28.99 26.64
N THR A 11 2.88 -28.80 26.63
CA THR A 11 1.96 -29.59 25.80
C THR A 11 2.30 -29.51 24.32
N ILE A 12 2.59 -28.32 23.81
CA ILE A 12 2.98 -28.13 22.41
C ILE A 12 4.33 -28.81 22.13
N GLY A 13 5.30 -28.69 23.04
CA GLY A 13 6.62 -29.32 22.90
C GLY A 13 6.51 -30.85 22.83
N GLU A 14 5.70 -31.44 23.70
CA GLU A 14 5.42 -32.88 23.70
C GLU A 14 4.74 -33.35 22.41
N ALA A 15 3.78 -32.58 21.89
CA ALA A 15 3.10 -32.90 20.64
C ALA A 15 4.04 -32.82 19.42
N TYR A 16 5.00 -31.88 19.43
CA TYR A 16 5.90 -31.65 18.30
C TYR A 16 7.10 -32.61 18.32
N SER A 17 7.55 -33.04 19.51
CA SER A 17 8.76 -33.86 19.71
C SER A 17 8.88 -35.10 18.80
N PRO A 18 7.81 -35.88 18.50
CA PRO A 18 7.89 -37.03 17.60
C PRO A 18 8.39 -36.69 16.18
N TYR A 19 8.25 -35.43 15.77
CA TYR A 19 8.62 -34.95 14.43
C TYR A 19 9.97 -34.23 14.39
N LEU A 20 10.56 -33.93 15.56
CA LEU A 20 11.85 -33.24 15.67
C LEU A 20 13.00 -34.24 15.73
N GLU A 21 14.14 -33.86 15.13
CA GLU A 21 15.38 -34.63 15.20
C GLU A 21 16.30 -34.14 16.33
N THR A 22 17.00 -35.07 16.97
CA THR A 22 18.02 -34.76 17.98
C THR A 22 19.18 -33.98 17.37
N GLY A 23 19.63 -32.92 18.04
CA GLY A 23 20.75 -32.09 17.59
C GLY A 23 20.37 -30.97 16.61
N LYS A 24 19.09 -30.80 16.30
CA LYS A 24 18.55 -29.63 15.59
C LYS A 24 17.75 -28.77 16.56
N SER A 25 17.85 -27.45 16.41
CA SER A 25 16.94 -26.48 17.03
C SER A 25 16.09 -25.87 15.93
N TYR A 26 14.79 -26.11 15.96
CA TYR A 26 13.87 -25.63 14.94
C TYR A 26 13.26 -24.30 15.39
N HIS A 27 12.96 -23.43 14.45
CA HIS A 27 12.45 -22.11 14.72
C HIS A 27 11.27 -21.77 13.82
N LYS A 28 10.33 -20.99 14.35
CA LYS A 28 9.22 -20.39 13.61
C LYS A 28 8.99 -18.99 14.14
N ASP A 29 9.12 -18.01 13.28
CA ASP A 29 8.92 -16.61 13.62
C ASP A 29 7.48 -16.22 13.25
N VAL A 30 6.82 -15.48 14.13
CA VAL A 30 5.44 -15.02 13.95
C VAL A 30 5.41 -13.52 14.17
N THR A 31 4.94 -12.80 13.16
CA THR A 31 4.65 -11.36 13.25
C THR A 31 3.15 -11.19 13.41
N LYS A 32 2.73 -10.66 14.56
CA LYS A 32 1.34 -10.30 14.83
C LYS A 32 1.14 -8.83 14.48
N SER A 33 0.18 -8.52 13.61
CA SER A 33 -0.29 -7.16 13.33
C SER A 33 -1.64 -6.93 14.00
N THR A 34 -2.19 -5.72 13.86
CA THR A 34 -3.56 -5.39 14.31
C THR A 34 -4.62 -6.22 13.59
N TYR A 35 -4.36 -6.64 12.35
CA TYR A 35 -5.32 -7.32 11.48
C TYR A 35 -5.17 -8.85 11.44
N GLY A 36 -4.10 -9.40 12.00
CA GLY A 36 -3.86 -10.84 11.99
C GLY A 36 -2.44 -11.22 12.37
N ALA A 37 -2.01 -12.39 11.92
CA ALA A 37 -0.65 -12.85 12.12
C ALA A 37 -0.10 -13.51 10.86
N GLN A 38 1.15 -13.21 10.54
CA GLN A 38 1.93 -13.88 9.51
C GLN A 38 2.99 -14.74 10.19
N SER A 39 3.23 -15.93 9.65
CA SER A 39 4.28 -16.82 10.16
C SER A 39 5.32 -17.11 9.08
N SER A 40 6.58 -17.20 9.50
CA SER A 40 7.64 -17.75 8.66
C SER A 40 7.41 -19.23 8.38
N ALA A 41 8.07 -19.74 7.33
CA ALA A 41 8.32 -21.17 7.23
C ALA A 41 9.20 -21.63 8.40
N ILE A 42 9.13 -22.93 8.72
CA ILE A 42 10.02 -23.53 9.72
C ILE A 42 11.42 -23.61 9.13
N TYR A 43 12.42 -23.23 9.93
CA TYR A 43 13.83 -23.45 9.65
C TYR A 43 14.50 -24.09 10.86
N TYR A 44 15.75 -24.55 10.73
CA TYR A 44 16.50 -25.04 11.88
C TYR A 44 17.94 -24.54 11.90
N THR A 45 18.51 -24.51 13.10
CA THR A 45 19.93 -24.33 13.33
C THR A 45 20.56 -25.67 13.73
N LYS A 46 21.73 -25.95 13.17
CA LYS A 46 22.55 -27.10 13.51
C LYS A 46 24.02 -26.70 13.44
N ASP A 47 24.76 -26.97 14.51
CA ASP A 47 26.18 -26.62 14.65
C ASP A 47 26.46 -25.12 14.37
N GLY A 48 25.53 -24.24 14.77
CA GLY A 48 25.61 -22.80 14.55
C GLY A 48 25.22 -22.32 13.14
N ILE A 49 24.83 -23.23 12.24
CA ILE A 49 24.47 -22.90 10.85
C ILE A 49 22.93 -22.93 10.69
N LYS A 50 22.37 -21.87 10.10
CA LYS A 50 20.93 -21.74 9.75
C LYS A 50 20.63 -22.49 8.44
N TYR A 51 19.64 -23.37 8.48
CA TYR A 51 19.12 -24.14 7.34
C TYR A 51 17.65 -23.77 7.09
N ASN A 52 17.38 -23.11 5.97
CA ASN A 52 16.07 -22.67 5.50
C ASN A 52 15.91 -22.96 3.99
N HIS A 53 14.78 -22.56 3.40
CA HIS A 53 14.51 -22.79 1.98
C HIS A 53 15.48 -22.08 1.01
N SER A 54 16.19 -21.08 1.50
CA SER A 54 17.13 -20.24 0.75
C SER A 54 18.59 -20.63 0.98
N THR A 55 18.90 -21.59 1.85
CA THR A 55 20.27 -21.99 2.16
C THR A 55 20.99 -22.45 0.90
N LYS A 56 22.18 -21.90 0.66
CA LYS A 56 23.03 -22.21 -0.49
C LYS A 56 23.60 -23.63 -0.38
N LEU A 57 22.91 -24.58 -0.99
CA LEU A 57 23.27 -26.01 -1.05
C LEU A 57 23.29 -26.49 -2.51
N SER A 58 23.84 -27.68 -2.77
CA SER A 58 23.65 -28.32 -4.08
C SER A 58 22.17 -28.55 -4.36
N GLU A 59 21.76 -28.61 -5.64
CA GLU A 59 20.35 -28.74 -6.01
C GLU A 59 19.67 -29.97 -5.34
N LYS A 60 20.40 -31.09 -5.26
CA LYS A 60 19.93 -32.32 -4.62
C LYS A 60 19.71 -32.14 -3.12
N GLU A 61 20.65 -31.50 -2.43
CA GLU A 61 20.56 -31.23 -1.00
C GLU A 61 19.47 -30.21 -0.68
N ARG A 62 19.35 -29.16 -1.49
CA ARG A 62 18.27 -28.18 -1.36
C ARG A 62 16.89 -28.80 -1.55
N LYS A 63 16.71 -29.68 -2.54
CA LYS A 63 15.45 -30.43 -2.72
C LYS A 63 15.13 -31.30 -1.50
N LYS A 64 16.14 -31.95 -0.91
CA LYS A 64 15.98 -32.75 0.31
C LYS A 64 15.58 -31.88 1.50
N LEU A 65 16.28 -30.76 1.73
CA LEU A 65 15.99 -29.81 2.80
C LEU A 65 14.57 -29.24 2.67
N ASN A 66 14.20 -28.78 1.47
CA ASN A 66 12.86 -28.22 1.23
C ASN A 66 11.75 -29.24 1.48
N LYS A 67 11.97 -30.50 1.10
CA LYS A 67 11.04 -31.59 1.39
C LYS A 67 10.92 -31.83 2.90
N GLU A 68 12.05 -31.91 3.61
CA GLU A 68 12.09 -32.12 5.06
C GLU A 68 11.35 -31.01 5.82
N LEU A 69 11.65 -29.74 5.54
CA LEU A 69 11.01 -28.59 6.19
C LEU A 69 9.51 -28.53 5.89
N ARG A 70 9.10 -28.85 4.66
CA ARG A 70 7.69 -28.91 4.28
C ARG A 70 6.94 -30.01 5.01
N GLU A 71 7.48 -31.23 5.03
CA GLU A 71 6.84 -32.35 5.73
C GLU A 71 6.72 -32.10 7.24
N LEU A 72 7.71 -31.42 7.85
CA LEU A 72 7.63 -30.99 9.24
C LEU A 72 6.53 -29.93 9.44
N GLY A 73 6.46 -28.93 8.56
CA GLY A 73 5.40 -27.91 8.55
C GLY A 73 4.01 -28.53 8.47
N ASP A 74 3.79 -29.45 7.53
CA ASP A 74 2.51 -30.15 7.33
C ASP A 74 2.10 -30.94 8.60
N LYS A 75 3.06 -31.60 9.25
CA LYS A 75 2.81 -32.36 10.50
C LYS A 75 2.46 -31.45 11.67
N ILE A 76 3.13 -30.31 11.81
CA ILE A 76 2.84 -29.32 12.84
C ILE A 76 1.48 -28.67 12.59
N ASP A 77 1.16 -28.33 11.34
CA ASP A 77 -0.13 -27.74 10.99
C ASP A 77 -1.30 -28.71 11.23
N ALA A 78 -1.08 -30.02 11.08
CA ALA A 78 -2.07 -31.04 11.42
C ALA A 78 -2.40 -31.11 12.93
N LEU A 79 -1.57 -30.49 13.79
CA LEU A 79 -1.80 -30.39 15.24
C LEU A 79 -2.55 -29.11 15.65
N ARG A 80 -2.91 -28.24 14.70
CA ARG A 80 -3.73 -27.05 15.01
C ARG A 80 -5.03 -27.45 15.68
N GLY A 81 -5.39 -26.75 16.76
CA GLY A 81 -6.54 -27.05 17.61
C GLY A 81 -6.27 -27.99 18.79
N SER A 82 -5.16 -28.74 18.82
CA SER A 82 -4.74 -29.54 19.99
C SER A 82 -3.40 -29.09 20.58
N ALA A 83 -2.51 -28.53 19.75
CA ALA A 83 -1.23 -27.95 20.14
C ALA A 83 -0.94 -26.71 19.27
N ASP A 84 -1.76 -25.66 19.45
CA ASP A 84 -1.71 -24.45 18.63
C ASP A 84 -0.78 -23.39 19.23
N LEU A 85 0.14 -22.87 18.42
CA LEU A 85 1.00 -21.75 18.82
C LEU A 85 0.21 -20.47 19.03
N TRP A 86 -0.93 -20.29 18.35
CA TRP A 86 -1.81 -19.13 18.52
C TRP A 86 -2.17 -18.87 19.99
N ASP A 87 -2.39 -19.94 20.76
CA ASP A 87 -2.75 -19.83 22.18
C ASP A 87 -1.64 -19.19 23.05
N LEU A 88 -0.39 -19.20 22.57
CA LEU A 88 0.75 -18.60 23.30
C LEU A 88 0.89 -17.09 23.06
N TYR A 89 0.46 -16.59 21.89
CA TYR A 89 0.70 -15.20 21.48
C TYR A 89 -0.56 -14.40 21.15
N SER A 90 -1.75 -15.01 21.19
CA SER A 90 -3.02 -14.34 20.85
C SER A 90 -3.31 -13.10 21.71
N ASP A 91 -2.83 -13.07 22.95
CA ASP A 91 -2.98 -11.97 23.91
C ASP A 91 -1.93 -10.86 23.81
N LEU A 92 -0.91 -11.01 22.95
CA LEU A 92 0.10 -9.97 22.74
C LEU A 92 -0.49 -8.75 22.02
N PRO A 93 0.10 -7.55 22.14
CA PRO A 93 -0.33 -6.41 21.34
C PRO A 93 -0.11 -6.63 19.83
N GLY A 94 -0.70 -5.77 19.01
CA GLY A 94 -0.35 -5.68 17.59
C GLY A 94 1.12 -5.30 17.40
N ASN A 95 1.62 -5.44 16.17
CA ASN A 95 2.99 -5.15 15.76
C ASN A 95 4.06 -5.76 16.68
N THR A 96 3.87 -7.04 17.02
CA THR A 96 4.79 -7.81 17.85
C THR A 96 5.35 -8.99 17.08
N LYS A 97 6.67 -9.22 17.17
CA LYS A 97 7.32 -10.42 16.63
C LYS A 97 7.70 -11.39 17.74
N VAL A 98 7.48 -12.67 17.47
CA VAL A 98 7.76 -13.77 18.41
C VAL A 98 8.51 -14.88 17.68
N ARG A 99 9.60 -15.37 18.27
CA ARG A 99 10.28 -16.60 17.83
C ARG A 99 9.90 -17.75 18.73
N PHE A 100 9.34 -18.79 18.13
CA PHE A 100 9.18 -20.08 18.77
C PHE A 100 10.39 -20.94 18.46
N THR A 101 10.95 -21.57 19.48
CA THR A 101 12.06 -22.52 19.33
C THR A 101 11.62 -23.90 19.83
N PHE A 102 11.80 -24.89 18.96
CA PHE A 102 11.44 -26.28 19.21
C PHE A 102 12.72 -27.12 19.28
N VAL A 103 12.93 -27.78 20.42
CA VAL A 103 13.99 -28.76 20.61
C VAL A 103 13.32 -30.06 21.02
N LYS A 104 13.80 -31.18 20.45
CA LYS A 104 13.24 -32.51 20.73
C LYS A 104 13.22 -32.75 22.25
N ASP A 105 12.08 -33.24 22.73
CA ASP A 105 11.83 -33.60 24.14
C ASP A 105 11.99 -32.43 25.13
N GLN A 106 11.84 -31.18 24.66
CA GLN A 106 11.82 -29.98 25.50
C GLN A 106 10.52 -29.19 25.31
N PRO A 107 10.08 -28.44 26.32
CA PRO A 107 9.01 -27.45 26.15
C PRO A 107 9.37 -26.45 25.05
N VAL A 108 8.36 -25.95 24.33
CA VAL A 108 8.58 -24.86 23.37
C VAL A 108 9.08 -23.63 24.10
N ALA A 109 10.17 -23.04 23.61
CA ALA A 109 10.61 -21.73 24.07
C ALA A 109 9.97 -20.64 23.20
N MET A 110 9.55 -19.55 23.84
CA MET A 110 8.95 -18.39 23.19
C MET A 110 9.76 -17.15 23.57
N GLN A 111 10.27 -16.44 22.58
CA GLN A 111 10.96 -15.16 22.74
C GLN A 111 10.17 -14.08 22.04
N ILE A 112 9.73 -13.07 22.80
CA ILE A 112 9.21 -11.82 22.22
C ILE A 112 10.43 -10.98 21.85
N TYR A 113 10.41 -10.41 20.65
CA TYR A 113 11.52 -9.61 20.16
C TYR A 113 11.59 -8.27 20.88
N GLY A 114 12.77 -7.93 21.39
CA GLY A 114 13.09 -6.58 21.79
C GLY A 114 13.80 -5.82 20.67
N VAL A 115 14.22 -4.59 20.96
CA VAL A 115 14.92 -3.71 20.01
C VAL A 115 16.18 -4.38 19.44
N ALA A 116 16.96 -5.07 20.27
CA ALA A 116 18.19 -5.73 19.83
C ALA A 116 17.93 -6.86 18.81
N GLU A 117 16.91 -7.68 19.06
CA GLU A 117 16.52 -8.75 18.14
C GLU A 117 15.94 -8.19 16.83
N LEU A 118 15.15 -7.12 16.89
CA LEU A 118 14.61 -6.47 15.68
C LEU A 118 15.71 -5.83 14.82
N ILE A 119 16.73 -5.22 15.44
CA ILE A 119 17.92 -4.73 14.73
C ILE A 119 18.69 -5.88 14.07
N SER A 120 18.84 -7.01 14.76
CA SER A 120 19.47 -8.20 14.19
C SER A 120 18.66 -8.73 13.00
N ASP A 121 17.33 -8.70 13.07
CA ASP A 121 16.46 -9.11 11.97
C ASP A 121 16.58 -8.19 10.76
N ILE A 122 16.74 -6.88 10.91
CA ILE A 122 17.03 -5.96 9.78
C ILE A 122 18.27 -6.46 9.00
N LYS A 123 19.34 -6.83 9.72
CA LYS A 123 20.54 -7.38 9.10
C LYS A 123 20.25 -8.69 8.37
N GLU A 124 19.53 -9.62 9.01
CA GLU A 124 19.16 -10.90 8.40
C GLU A 124 18.34 -10.70 7.13
N GLU A 125 17.29 -9.86 7.14
CA GLU A 125 16.43 -9.59 5.99
C GLU A 125 17.20 -8.94 4.84
N LEU A 126 18.06 -7.96 5.12
CA LEU A 126 18.93 -7.35 4.10
C LEU A 126 19.83 -8.41 3.44
N LEU A 127 20.43 -9.30 4.21
CA LEU A 127 21.29 -10.36 3.67
C LEU A 127 20.48 -11.47 2.96
N GLU A 128 19.30 -11.84 3.47
CA GLU A 128 18.45 -12.86 2.83
C GLU A 128 17.88 -12.38 1.50
N GLU A 129 17.45 -11.12 1.40
CA GLU A 129 17.06 -10.50 0.12
C GLU A 129 18.22 -10.48 -0.87
N THR A 130 19.46 -10.25 -0.41
CA THR A 130 20.63 -10.30 -1.30
C THR A 130 20.89 -11.69 -1.87
N MET A 131 20.56 -12.77 -1.14
CA MET A 131 20.73 -14.15 -1.61
C MET A 131 19.75 -14.55 -2.71
N ARG A 132 18.63 -13.84 -2.87
CA ARG A 132 17.65 -14.08 -3.94
C ARG A 132 18.09 -13.54 -5.30
N VAL A 133 19.08 -12.63 -5.32
CA VAL A 133 19.57 -11.98 -6.55
C VAL A 133 20.91 -12.62 -6.97
N THR A 134 20.86 -13.83 -7.50
CA THR A 134 22.03 -14.73 -7.66
C THR A 134 23.08 -14.27 -8.69
N ASP A 135 22.76 -13.29 -9.52
CA ASP A 135 23.54 -12.99 -10.74
C ASP A 135 24.38 -11.70 -10.60
N GLN A 136 24.42 -11.08 -9.42
CA GLN A 136 24.94 -9.71 -9.22
C GLN A 136 26.33 -9.65 -8.56
N GLY A 137 26.91 -10.81 -8.26
CA GLY A 137 28.20 -10.92 -7.57
C GLY A 137 28.06 -10.89 -6.04
N ALA A 138 29.17 -10.71 -5.32
CA ALA A 138 29.13 -10.68 -3.85
C ALA A 138 28.48 -9.38 -3.32
N PHE A 139 27.73 -9.49 -2.23
CA PHE A 139 27.25 -8.35 -1.45
C PHE A 139 28.43 -7.51 -0.94
N LYS A 140 28.29 -6.18 -0.96
CA LYS A 140 29.29 -5.24 -0.43
C LYS A 140 28.73 -4.43 0.74
N LYS A 141 27.65 -3.68 0.48
CA LYS A 141 27.04 -2.82 1.48
C LYS A 141 25.54 -2.64 1.26
N ALA A 142 24.81 -2.33 2.32
CA ALA A 142 23.47 -1.78 2.25
C ALA A 142 23.42 -0.48 3.06
N THR A 143 22.67 0.52 2.60
CA THR A 143 22.49 1.78 3.32
C THR A 143 21.09 2.30 3.10
N GLY A 144 20.41 2.76 4.14
CA GLY A 144 19.04 3.26 4.05
C GLY A 144 18.75 4.40 4.99
N MET A 145 17.80 5.24 4.60
CA MET A 145 17.26 6.34 5.38
C MET A 145 15.75 6.35 5.23
N GLY A 146 15.02 6.26 6.33
CA GLY A 146 13.56 6.29 6.37
C GLY A 146 13.05 7.29 7.40
N ASP A 147 12.03 8.06 7.01
CA ASP A 147 11.21 8.94 7.83
C ASP A 147 9.88 8.25 8.13
N PHE A 148 9.52 8.18 9.41
CA PHE A 148 8.22 7.70 9.86
C PHE A 148 7.20 8.82 9.74
N VAL A 149 6.13 8.59 8.97
CA VAL A 149 5.11 9.58 8.67
C VAL A 149 3.73 8.97 8.88
N GLU A 150 2.85 9.70 9.56
CA GLU A 150 1.46 9.30 9.71
C GLU A 150 0.72 9.47 8.38
N GLN A 151 0.03 8.42 7.95
CA GLN A 151 -0.76 8.38 6.71
C GLN A 151 -2.06 7.61 6.97
N ALA A 152 -3.19 8.28 6.83
CA ALA A 152 -4.47 7.80 7.37
C ALA A 152 -4.32 7.45 8.86
N ASP A 153 -4.67 6.23 9.25
CA ASP A 153 -4.61 5.73 10.62
C ASP A 153 -3.37 4.86 10.87
N GLU A 154 -2.39 4.87 9.96
CA GLU A 154 -1.20 4.03 10.02
C GLU A 154 0.09 4.87 9.99
N ILE A 155 1.14 4.35 10.64
CA ILE A 155 2.49 4.89 10.51
C ILE A 155 3.14 4.22 9.31
N ASN A 156 3.51 5.03 8.32
CA ASN A 156 4.26 4.60 7.15
C ASN A 156 5.73 5.03 7.24
N ILE A 157 6.56 4.47 6.36
CA ILE A 157 7.96 4.81 6.24
C ILE A 157 8.23 5.28 4.83
N THR A 158 8.62 6.55 4.71
CA THR A 158 9.04 7.14 3.44
C THR A 158 10.55 7.30 3.45
N GLY A 159 11.23 6.96 2.37
CA GLY A 159 12.67 7.02 2.40
C GLY A 159 13.29 6.30 1.22
N ASN A 160 14.58 5.98 1.34
CA ASN A 160 15.28 5.22 0.32
C ASN A 160 16.32 4.34 0.97
N TYR A 161 16.54 3.17 0.41
CA TYR A 161 17.70 2.36 0.70
C TYR A 161 18.31 1.81 -0.57
N SER A 162 19.57 1.43 -0.47
CA SER A 162 20.35 0.86 -1.56
C SER A 162 21.15 -0.32 -1.08
N VAL A 163 21.26 -1.31 -1.96
CA VAL A 163 22.01 -2.55 -1.78
C VAL A 163 23.04 -2.63 -2.91
N VAL A 164 24.31 -2.66 -2.55
CA VAL A 164 25.45 -2.65 -3.46
C VAL A 164 26.06 -4.03 -3.53
N PHE A 165 26.20 -4.54 -4.74
CA PHE A 165 26.90 -5.77 -5.09
C PHE A 165 28.12 -5.44 -5.95
N GLU A 166 28.95 -6.45 -6.25
CA GLU A 166 30.13 -6.29 -7.13
C GLU A 166 29.78 -5.75 -8.52
N ASN A 167 28.66 -6.19 -9.10
CA ASN A 167 28.32 -5.86 -10.48
C ASN A 167 27.16 -4.87 -10.63
N LYS A 168 26.41 -4.59 -9.56
CA LYS A 168 25.20 -3.77 -9.63
C LYS A 168 24.82 -3.15 -8.28
N THR A 169 24.17 -1.99 -8.33
CA THR A 169 23.47 -1.39 -7.20
C THR A 169 21.97 -1.48 -7.45
N PHE A 170 21.21 -1.77 -6.39
CA PHE A 170 19.75 -1.70 -6.41
C PHE A 170 19.31 -0.68 -5.38
N SER A 171 18.38 0.19 -5.76
CA SER A 171 17.78 1.15 -4.86
C SER A 171 16.27 0.98 -4.86
N SER A 172 15.67 1.30 -3.72
CA SER A 172 14.23 1.16 -3.49
C SER A 172 13.81 2.17 -2.44
N ASP A 173 12.58 2.65 -2.54
CA ASP A 173 11.87 3.49 -1.57
C ASP A 173 10.96 2.68 -0.63
N SER A 174 10.97 1.37 -0.78
CA SER A 174 10.10 0.42 -0.08
C SER A 174 10.83 -0.27 1.08
N PHE A 175 10.50 0.07 2.33
CA PHE A 175 11.07 -0.59 3.52
C PHE A 175 10.29 -1.85 3.97
N TYR A 176 9.28 -2.25 3.20
CA TYR A 176 8.49 -3.44 3.50
C TYR A 176 9.37 -4.68 3.66
N GLY A 177 9.08 -5.47 4.69
CA GLY A 177 9.84 -6.68 5.03
C GLY A 177 11.04 -6.46 5.94
N LEU A 178 11.50 -5.22 6.16
CA LEU A 178 12.61 -4.94 7.08
C LEU A 178 12.21 -4.88 8.56
N GLY A 179 10.91 -4.98 8.88
CA GLY A 179 10.41 -4.99 10.26
C GLY A 179 10.60 -3.67 11.01
N LEU A 180 10.69 -2.55 10.29
CA LEU A 180 10.90 -1.22 10.87
C LEU A 180 9.67 -0.68 11.62
N ASP A 181 8.48 -1.10 11.21
CA ASP A 181 7.21 -0.90 11.92
C ASP A 181 7.25 -1.53 13.32
N LEU A 182 7.73 -2.78 13.40
CA LEU A 182 7.90 -3.50 14.66
C LEU A 182 8.93 -2.80 15.56
N LEU A 183 10.02 -2.30 14.97
CA LEU A 183 11.04 -1.54 15.69
C LEU A 183 10.47 -0.24 16.25
N ASN A 184 9.65 0.49 15.48
CA ASN A 184 9.01 1.70 15.96
C ASN A 184 8.03 1.39 17.11
N THR A 185 7.21 0.35 17.00
CA THR A 185 6.33 -0.09 18.11
C THR A 185 7.13 -0.49 19.35
N ALA A 186 8.27 -1.18 19.20
CA ALA A 186 9.15 -1.53 20.32
C ALA A 186 9.83 -0.32 20.99
N LEU A 187 9.83 0.84 20.32
CA LEU A 187 10.32 2.13 20.78
C LEU A 187 9.15 3.09 21.12
N ASP A 188 8.00 2.53 21.50
CA ASP A 188 6.79 3.27 21.89
C ASP A 188 6.30 4.28 20.83
N GLU A 189 6.49 3.96 19.55
CA GLU A 189 6.07 4.78 18.41
C GLU A 189 6.74 6.16 18.34
N GLN A 190 7.90 6.33 18.98
CA GLN A 190 8.62 7.60 19.04
C GLN A 190 9.66 7.78 17.93
N LEU A 191 9.90 6.77 17.10
CA LEU A 191 10.90 6.83 16.05
C LEU A 191 10.41 7.74 14.91
N GLN A 192 11.12 8.84 14.65
CA GLN A 192 10.79 9.79 13.57
C GLN A 192 11.62 9.52 12.33
N ARG A 193 12.88 9.12 12.51
CA ARG A 193 13.80 8.80 11.42
C ARG A 193 14.75 7.69 11.82
N ILE A 194 15.11 6.86 10.84
CA ILE A 194 16.11 5.81 10.97
C ILE A 194 17.09 5.85 9.82
N TRP A 195 18.37 5.71 10.14
CA TRP A 195 19.43 5.43 9.20
C TRP A 195 20.08 4.09 9.54
N PHE A 196 20.36 3.29 8.53
CA PHE A 196 21.12 2.06 8.70
C PHE A 196 22.22 1.92 7.66
N HIS A 197 23.30 1.25 8.05
CA HIS A 197 24.42 0.92 7.19
C HIS A 197 24.98 -0.45 7.55
N LEU A 198 24.96 -1.37 6.59
CA LEU A 198 25.51 -2.72 6.70
C LEU A 198 26.69 -2.84 5.75
N GLU A 199 27.88 -3.06 6.29
CA GLU A 199 29.11 -3.34 5.53
C GLU A 199 29.97 -4.34 6.32
N ASP A 200 30.61 -5.28 5.63
CA ASP A 200 31.45 -6.33 6.24
C ASP A 200 30.79 -7.05 7.45
N ASP A 201 29.51 -7.41 7.30
CA ASP A 201 28.68 -8.08 8.33
C ASP A 201 28.37 -7.22 9.57
N LYS A 202 28.77 -5.95 9.59
CA LYS A 202 28.49 -5.00 10.67
C LYS A 202 27.33 -4.10 10.30
N LEU A 203 26.20 -4.25 11.00
CA LEU A 203 25.07 -3.31 10.92
C LEU A 203 25.28 -2.18 11.93
N THR A 204 25.20 -0.94 11.45
CA THR A 204 25.09 0.28 12.25
C THR A 204 23.69 0.85 12.06
N VAL A 205 23.02 1.21 13.15
CA VAL A 205 21.70 1.85 13.13
C VAL A 205 21.78 3.14 13.95
N GLN A 206 21.28 4.23 13.37
CA GLN A 206 21.14 5.53 14.00
C GLN A 206 19.71 6.01 13.86
N THR A 207 19.24 6.79 14.82
CA THR A 207 17.83 7.20 14.89
C THR A 207 17.66 8.66 15.29
N GLU A 208 16.51 9.21 14.92
CA GLU A 208 15.99 10.48 15.42
C GLU A 208 14.60 10.22 16.01
N PRO A 209 14.35 10.47 17.31
CA PRO A 209 15.35 10.74 18.35
C PRO A 209 16.30 9.54 18.58
N ALA A 210 17.39 9.76 19.32
CA ALA A 210 18.30 8.69 19.74
C ALA A 210 17.72 7.89 20.92
N PHE A 211 18.05 6.60 21.01
CA PHE A 211 17.67 5.71 22.13
C PHE A 211 18.92 5.02 22.72
N PRO A 212 19.73 5.72 23.53
CA PRO A 212 21.02 5.22 24.02
C PRO A 212 20.92 3.95 24.87
N GLU A 213 19.81 3.74 25.58
CA GLU A 213 19.51 2.54 26.35
C GLU A 213 19.42 1.28 25.49
N HIS A 214 19.15 1.44 24.19
CA HIS A 214 19.14 0.39 23.19
C HIS A 214 20.39 0.41 22.28
N GLY A 215 21.37 1.27 22.58
CA GLY A 215 22.57 1.44 21.76
C GLY A 215 22.32 2.18 20.44
N LEU A 216 21.19 2.90 20.32
CA LEU A 216 20.85 3.69 19.14
C LEU A 216 21.30 5.14 19.35
N HIS A 217 22.19 5.59 18.48
CA HIS A 217 22.83 6.91 18.54
C HIS A 217 22.16 7.90 17.58
N PRO A 218 22.32 9.22 17.79
CA PRO A 218 21.81 10.22 16.85
C PRO A 218 22.42 10.05 15.46
N ILE A 219 21.69 10.52 14.45
CA ILE A 219 22.13 10.54 13.05
C ILE A 219 23.17 11.66 12.88
N GLU A 220 24.40 11.32 12.51
CA GLU A 220 25.52 12.27 12.43
C GLU A 220 26.04 12.51 11.00
N ASP A 221 26.10 11.47 10.15
CA ASP A 221 26.61 11.56 8.77
C ASP A 221 25.83 10.58 7.88
N ALA A 222 24.66 11.01 7.41
CA ALA A 222 23.77 10.13 6.67
C ALA A 222 23.57 10.54 5.21
N SER A 223 24.01 9.66 4.32
CA SER A 223 23.69 9.69 2.89
C SER A 223 23.37 8.29 2.39
N VAL A 224 22.54 8.22 1.35
CA VAL A 224 22.25 6.97 0.63
C VAL A 224 22.72 7.16 -0.80
N ASP A 225 23.73 6.39 -1.19
CA ASP A 225 24.19 6.35 -2.59
C ASP A 225 23.17 5.56 -3.41
N LEU A 226 22.36 6.27 -4.19
CA LEU A 226 21.32 5.65 -5.02
C LEU A 226 21.89 5.15 -6.35
N ASP A 227 21.31 4.07 -6.86
CA ASP A 227 21.47 3.66 -8.25
C ASP A 227 21.12 4.84 -9.18
N PRO A 228 21.97 5.16 -10.18
CA PRO A 228 21.74 6.33 -11.04
C PRO A 228 20.43 6.31 -11.83
N ALA A 229 19.89 5.14 -12.17
CA ALA A 229 18.59 5.06 -12.84
C ALA A 229 17.46 5.38 -11.86
N PHE A 230 17.51 4.82 -10.65
CA PHE A 230 16.57 5.14 -9.58
C PHE A 230 16.63 6.62 -9.17
N ALA A 231 17.82 7.19 -9.01
CA ALA A 231 18.02 8.59 -8.66
C ALA A 231 17.36 9.54 -9.68
N ARG A 232 17.58 9.31 -10.98
CA ARG A 232 16.96 10.10 -12.06
C ARG A 232 15.43 10.02 -12.04
N ARG A 233 14.86 8.84 -11.78
CA ARG A 233 13.41 8.68 -11.62
C ARG A 233 12.89 9.49 -10.46
N LYS A 234 13.55 9.39 -9.30
CA LYS A 234 13.18 10.12 -8.09
C LYS A 234 13.21 11.65 -8.30
N GLU A 235 14.25 12.16 -8.96
CA GLU A 235 14.32 13.59 -9.32
C GLU A 235 13.15 13.99 -10.22
N ALA A 236 12.85 13.17 -11.24
CA ALA A 236 11.72 13.41 -12.12
C ALA A 236 10.37 13.32 -11.37
N THR A 237 10.21 12.41 -10.40
CA THR A 237 9.00 12.31 -9.57
C THR A 237 8.85 13.54 -8.70
N ALA A 238 9.94 14.00 -8.07
CA ALA A 238 9.92 15.21 -7.25
C ALA A 238 9.51 16.45 -8.06
N GLU A 239 10.02 16.57 -9.30
CA GLU A 239 9.61 17.66 -10.19
C GLU A 239 8.15 17.53 -10.65
N ALA A 240 7.67 16.32 -10.94
CA ALA A 240 6.27 16.07 -11.28
C ALA A 240 5.34 16.49 -10.13
N ILE A 241 5.66 16.10 -8.89
CA ILE A 241 4.93 16.48 -7.67
C ILE A 241 4.93 18.01 -7.52
N ARG A 242 6.10 18.66 -7.67
CA ARG A 242 6.23 20.11 -7.56
C ARG A 242 5.34 20.83 -8.58
N LEU A 243 5.37 20.41 -9.85
CA LEU A 243 4.55 20.99 -10.92
C LEU A 243 3.05 20.75 -10.67
N ARG A 244 2.66 19.53 -10.27
CA ARG A 244 1.28 19.18 -9.94
C ARG A 244 0.74 20.02 -8.78
N HIS A 245 1.50 20.17 -7.69
CA HIS A 245 1.08 20.96 -6.53
C HIS A 245 1.11 22.46 -6.82
N ALA A 246 2.02 22.95 -7.65
CA ALA A 246 1.98 24.34 -8.14
C ALA A 246 0.70 24.59 -8.96
N PHE A 247 0.30 23.64 -9.80
CA PHE A 247 -0.97 23.71 -10.51
C PHE A 247 -2.17 23.67 -9.55
N PHE A 248 -2.21 22.77 -8.58
CA PHE A 248 -3.30 22.73 -7.59
C PHE A 248 -3.45 24.05 -6.82
N ASN A 249 -2.32 24.64 -6.40
CA ASN A 249 -2.30 25.96 -5.75
C ASN A 249 -2.73 27.11 -6.68
N SER A 250 -2.65 26.94 -8.00
CA SER A 250 -3.13 27.93 -8.97
C SER A 250 -4.66 27.90 -9.15
N LEU A 251 -5.30 26.78 -8.83
CA LEU A 251 -6.76 26.63 -8.91
C LEU A 251 -7.50 27.29 -7.74
N GLY A 252 -6.86 27.36 -6.58
CA GLY A 252 -7.45 27.88 -5.34
C GLY A 252 -6.61 27.57 -4.11
N THR A 253 -7.23 27.62 -2.94
CA THR A 253 -6.59 27.27 -1.67
C THR A 253 -6.55 25.75 -1.52
N LEU A 254 -5.37 25.17 -1.66
CA LEU A 254 -5.11 23.76 -1.38
C LEU A 254 -5.16 23.53 0.14
N HIS A 255 -5.97 22.56 0.59
CA HIS A 255 -6.03 22.22 2.01
C HIS A 255 -4.69 21.59 2.48
N ASP A 256 -4.31 21.91 3.72
CA ASP A 256 -3.04 21.46 4.32
C ASP A 256 -3.06 19.95 4.57
N GLU A 257 -4.18 19.42 5.07
CA GLU A 257 -4.37 17.98 5.26
C GLU A 257 -4.60 17.25 3.94
N ILE A 258 -4.08 16.02 3.87
CA ILE A 258 -4.22 15.10 2.74
C ILE A 258 -5.29 14.08 3.11
N LEU A 259 -6.15 13.74 2.15
CA LEU A 259 -7.09 12.63 2.30
C LEU A 259 -6.39 11.33 1.89
N TYR A 260 -6.22 10.44 2.84
CA TYR A 260 -5.75 9.08 2.61
C TYR A 260 -6.93 8.11 2.83
N LEU A 261 -7.14 7.20 1.89
CA LEU A 261 -8.15 6.14 2.02
C LEU A 261 -7.45 4.80 2.10
N ASN A 262 -7.69 4.02 3.15
CA ASN A 262 -7.18 2.65 3.25
C ASN A 262 -7.80 1.78 2.14
N ILE A 263 -6.95 1.04 1.41
CA ILE A 263 -7.26 0.13 0.31
C ILE A 263 -6.70 -1.25 0.72
N GLY A 264 -7.50 -2.31 0.70
CA GLY A 264 -7.23 -3.55 1.46
C GLY A 264 -8.01 -4.80 1.03
N GLY A 265 -8.68 -4.75 -0.12
CA GLY A 265 -9.37 -5.83 -0.80
C GLY A 265 -8.56 -6.52 -1.90
N PHE A 266 -9.16 -7.53 -2.53
CA PHE A 266 -8.54 -8.40 -3.54
C PHE A 266 -8.27 -7.71 -4.90
N ARG A 267 -8.61 -6.43 -5.08
CA ARG A 267 -8.57 -5.70 -6.36
C ARG A 267 -7.94 -4.31 -6.25
N ASP A 268 -7.19 -4.09 -5.19
CA ASP A 268 -6.95 -2.76 -4.66
C ASP A 268 -5.60 -2.25 -5.16
N HIS A 269 -5.63 -1.33 -6.11
CA HIS A 269 -4.45 -0.64 -6.61
C HIS A 269 -4.18 0.57 -5.73
N ASN A 270 -3.00 0.64 -5.10
CA ASN A 270 -2.58 1.79 -4.32
C ASN A 270 -1.99 2.90 -5.20
N TRP A 271 -2.16 4.15 -4.77
CA TRP A 271 -1.43 5.28 -5.35
C TRP A 271 -1.05 6.34 -4.32
N PRO A 272 0.11 7.02 -4.49
CA PRO A 272 1.09 6.82 -5.56
C PRO A 272 1.63 5.39 -5.55
N GLY A 273 1.75 4.80 -6.75
CA GLY A 273 2.35 3.47 -6.85
C GLY A 273 3.73 3.52 -6.20
N TYR A 274 4.25 2.41 -5.71
CA TYR A 274 5.65 2.25 -5.27
C TYR A 274 5.99 2.46 -3.79
N THR A 275 5.15 3.03 -2.95
CA THR A 275 5.35 2.85 -1.51
C THR A 275 4.72 1.52 -1.09
N SER A 276 5.52 0.46 -0.99
CA SER A 276 5.07 -0.89 -0.60
C SER A 276 4.52 -1.01 0.83
N GLY A 277 4.51 0.10 1.56
CA GLY A 277 3.79 0.26 2.83
C GLY A 277 2.55 1.15 2.73
N THR A 278 2.25 1.80 1.59
CA THR A 278 0.98 2.54 1.46
C THR A 278 -0.11 1.58 1.05
N ILE A 279 -0.94 1.22 2.02
CA ILE A 279 -2.28 0.72 1.76
C ILE A 279 -3.23 1.87 1.46
N ALA A 280 -2.76 3.02 0.95
CA ALA A 280 -3.56 4.24 0.89
C ALA A 280 -3.69 4.79 -0.52
N ALA A 281 -4.88 5.29 -0.84
CA ALA A 281 -5.17 6.15 -1.98
C ALA A 281 -5.12 7.60 -1.54
N LYS A 282 -4.37 8.43 -2.27
CA LYS A 282 -4.12 9.83 -1.92
C LYS A 282 -4.98 10.80 -2.72
N PHE A 283 -5.62 11.74 -2.02
CA PHE A 283 -6.43 12.80 -2.61
C PHE A 283 -6.12 14.17 -1.96
N ARG A 284 -6.40 15.23 -2.70
CA ARG A 284 -6.31 16.63 -2.24
C ARG A 284 -7.65 17.34 -2.38
N VAL A 285 -7.90 18.23 -1.43
CA VAL A 285 -9.05 19.14 -1.45
C VAL A 285 -8.56 20.53 -1.82
N ILE A 286 -9.20 21.14 -2.81
CA ILE A 286 -8.90 22.50 -3.28
C ILE A 286 -10.18 23.33 -3.19
N TYR A 287 -10.10 24.45 -2.47
CA TYR A 287 -11.18 25.43 -2.41
C TYR A 287 -10.96 26.53 -3.45
N THR A 288 -11.85 26.59 -4.43
CA THR A 288 -11.92 27.75 -5.33
C THR A 288 -12.73 28.86 -4.65
N ASN A 289 -13.07 29.92 -5.39
CA ASN A 289 -13.93 30.99 -4.85
C ASN A 289 -15.36 30.53 -4.53
N ASN A 290 -15.84 29.47 -5.18
CA ASN A 290 -17.23 29.02 -5.06
C ASN A 290 -17.45 27.50 -5.18
N THR A 291 -16.41 26.72 -5.45
CA THR A 291 -16.49 25.27 -5.61
C THR A 291 -15.42 24.56 -4.78
N THR A 292 -15.66 23.28 -4.51
CA THR A 292 -14.66 22.41 -3.86
C THR A 292 -14.27 21.33 -4.84
N ILE A 293 -12.98 21.22 -5.13
CA ILE A 293 -12.43 20.17 -6.00
C ILE A 293 -11.79 19.12 -5.10
N VAL A 294 -12.11 17.86 -5.37
CA VAL A 294 -11.43 16.70 -4.77
C VAL A 294 -10.75 15.96 -5.90
N ILE A 295 -9.43 15.85 -5.85
CA ILE A 295 -8.62 15.33 -6.93
C ILE A 295 -7.64 14.28 -6.43
N THR A 296 -7.39 13.24 -7.21
CA THR A 296 -6.33 12.26 -6.94
C THR A 296 -4.96 12.95 -6.96
N ASP A 297 -4.02 12.47 -6.14
CA ASP A 297 -2.67 13.02 -6.05
C ASP A 297 -1.66 11.88 -6.03
N GLY A 298 -1.14 11.50 -7.20
CA GLY A 298 -0.09 10.48 -7.30
C GLY A 298 -0.27 9.48 -8.43
N LEU A 299 -1.41 9.48 -9.12
CA LEU A 299 -1.60 8.61 -10.29
C LEU A 299 -0.68 8.99 -11.46
N SER A 300 -0.24 10.24 -11.49
CA SER A 300 0.74 10.77 -12.44
C SER A 300 2.19 10.70 -11.94
N ASP A 301 2.45 10.10 -10.78
CA ASP A 301 3.81 9.88 -10.29
C ASP A 301 4.53 8.87 -11.18
N ILE A 302 5.79 9.15 -11.49
CA ILE A 302 6.60 8.33 -12.37
C ILE A 302 6.81 6.94 -11.77
N TYR A 303 6.78 5.93 -12.62
CA TYR A 303 7.06 4.56 -12.23
C TYR A 303 8.47 4.41 -11.65
N ALA A 304 8.56 3.95 -10.39
CA ALA A 304 9.83 3.75 -9.71
C ALA A 304 10.65 2.60 -10.34
N ASP A 305 9.96 1.60 -10.91
CA ASP A 305 10.59 0.45 -11.56
C ASP A 305 10.93 0.75 -13.03
N GLU A 306 12.20 0.53 -13.40
CA GLU A 306 12.65 0.62 -14.79
C GLU A 306 11.99 -0.40 -15.73
N ARG A 307 11.42 -1.48 -15.21
CA ARG A 307 10.72 -2.49 -16.02
C ARG A 307 9.40 -1.99 -16.57
N GLU A 308 8.77 -1.04 -15.89
CA GLU A 308 7.45 -0.49 -16.28
C GLU A 308 7.59 0.64 -17.30
N ASP A 309 8.64 1.46 -17.17
CA ASP A 309 8.94 2.51 -18.15
C ASP A 309 10.44 2.76 -18.24
N LYS A 310 11.15 1.88 -18.94
CA LYS A 310 12.62 1.90 -19.05
C LYS A 310 13.19 3.23 -19.50
N GLU A 311 12.50 3.93 -20.39
CA GLU A 311 12.99 5.15 -21.04
C GLU A 311 12.52 6.45 -20.36
N LEU A 312 11.75 6.36 -19.26
CA LEU A 312 11.26 7.52 -18.53
C LEU A 312 10.38 8.41 -19.43
N LEU A 313 9.40 7.79 -20.09
CA LEU A 313 8.52 8.41 -21.07
C LEU A 313 7.15 8.78 -20.50
N TYR A 314 6.77 8.29 -19.33
CA TYR A 314 5.42 8.45 -18.79
C TYR A 314 5.40 9.08 -17.40
N ASN A 315 4.39 9.93 -17.17
CA ASN A 315 4.02 10.41 -15.84
C ASN A 315 2.97 9.44 -15.28
N GLY A 316 3.45 8.31 -14.74
CA GLY A 316 2.61 7.26 -14.17
C GLY A 316 1.55 6.79 -15.17
N THR A 317 0.29 6.82 -14.74
CA THR A 317 -0.87 6.45 -15.58
C THR A 317 -1.21 7.51 -16.65
N GLY A 318 -0.61 8.70 -16.58
CA GLY A 318 -0.90 9.82 -17.47
C GLY A 318 -2.25 10.50 -17.18
N ALA A 319 -2.88 10.26 -16.03
CA ALA A 319 -4.15 10.86 -15.67
C ALA A 319 -4.29 11.18 -14.17
N GLU A 320 -5.13 12.16 -13.85
CA GLU A 320 -5.69 12.39 -12.51
C GLU A 320 -7.23 12.52 -12.62
N TYR A 321 -7.95 12.06 -11.61
CA TYR A 321 -9.40 12.07 -11.55
C TYR A 321 -9.88 13.05 -10.51
N TYR A 322 -10.96 13.77 -10.81
CA TYR A 322 -11.53 14.71 -9.87
C TYR A 322 -13.05 14.72 -9.85
N LEU A 323 -13.57 15.11 -8.70
CA LEU A 323 -14.93 15.58 -8.51
C LEU A 323 -14.91 17.07 -8.18
N GLU A 324 -15.94 17.78 -8.60
CA GLU A 324 -16.12 19.19 -8.26
C GLU A 324 -17.50 19.39 -7.65
N PHE A 325 -17.58 19.93 -6.44
CA PHE A 325 -18.84 20.30 -5.80
C PHE A 325 -19.22 21.72 -6.18
N ASP A 326 -20.50 21.98 -6.38
CA ASP A 326 -21.02 23.32 -6.74
C ASP A 326 -21.02 24.35 -5.59
N SER A 327 -20.40 24.01 -4.45
CA SER A 327 -20.26 24.87 -3.28
C SER A 327 -18.96 24.59 -2.50
N ILE A 328 -18.69 25.41 -1.49
CA ILE A 328 -17.59 25.20 -0.54
C ILE A 328 -18.01 24.16 0.51
N VAL A 329 -17.37 22.98 0.48
CA VAL A 329 -17.64 21.85 1.37
C VAL A 329 -16.46 21.70 2.33
N PRO A 330 -16.68 21.82 3.66
CA PRO A 330 -15.60 21.66 4.64
C PRO A 330 -14.88 20.31 4.52
N PHE A 331 -13.57 20.31 4.76
CA PHE A 331 -12.70 19.13 4.60
C PHE A 331 -13.24 17.87 5.29
N TYR A 332 -13.63 18.00 6.57
CA TYR A 332 -14.18 16.88 7.35
C TYR A 332 -15.46 16.28 6.73
N LYS A 333 -16.25 17.07 6.00
CA LYS A 333 -17.43 16.54 5.28
C LYS A 333 -17.06 15.85 4.00
N VAL A 334 -16.01 16.31 3.31
CA VAL A 334 -15.49 15.66 2.10
C VAL A 334 -14.91 14.29 2.46
N ARG A 335 -14.12 14.22 3.53
CA ARG A 335 -13.47 13.00 4.02
C ARG A 335 -14.45 11.84 4.21
N ASP A 336 -15.62 12.13 4.76
CA ASP A 336 -16.61 11.12 5.12
C ASP A 336 -17.69 10.99 4.02
N HIS A 337 -17.50 11.60 2.85
CA HIS A 337 -18.54 11.69 1.82
C HIS A 337 -18.53 10.46 0.89
N TYR A 338 -19.71 9.92 0.58
CA TYR A 338 -19.90 8.91 -0.47
C TYR A 338 -19.20 9.23 -1.81
N ALA A 339 -19.10 10.51 -2.18
CA ALA A 339 -18.50 10.95 -3.43
C ALA A 339 -16.99 10.63 -3.46
N LEU A 340 -16.31 10.68 -2.32
CA LEU A 340 -14.90 10.29 -2.20
C LEU A 340 -14.72 8.78 -2.42
N ALA A 341 -15.59 7.95 -1.82
CA ALA A 341 -15.61 6.50 -2.09
C ALA A 341 -15.90 6.19 -3.56
N LEU A 342 -16.85 6.91 -4.18
CA LEU A 342 -17.16 6.75 -5.61
C LEU A 342 -15.97 7.15 -6.50
N LEU A 343 -15.27 8.24 -6.19
CA LEU A 343 -14.06 8.66 -6.90
C LEU A 343 -12.95 7.61 -6.79
N ASN A 344 -12.76 7.05 -5.59
CA ASN A 344 -11.85 5.92 -5.39
C ASN A 344 -12.25 4.73 -6.27
N SER A 345 -13.50 4.27 -6.21
CA SER A 345 -13.96 3.12 -7.01
C SER A 345 -13.86 3.34 -8.53
N VAL A 346 -14.12 4.55 -9.02
CA VAL A 346 -13.87 4.92 -10.43
C VAL A 346 -12.40 4.77 -10.79
N THR A 347 -11.52 5.25 -9.92
CA THR A 347 -10.07 5.18 -10.10
C THR A 347 -9.57 3.73 -10.08
N GLN A 348 -10.08 2.91 -9.15
CA GLN A 348 -9.75 1.47 -9.07
C GLN A 348 -10.14 0.72 -10.35
N VAL A 349 -11.33 0.99 -10.89
CA VAL A 349 -11.76 0.41 -12.17
C VAL A 349 -10.86 0.84 -13.31
N ALA A 350 -10.44 2.11 -13.32
CA ALA A 350 -9.53 2.61 -14.34
C ALA A 350 -8.14 1.94 -14.28
N LEU A 351 -7.56 1.84 -13.07
CA LEU A 351 -6.28 1.17 -12.84
C LEU A 351 -6.33 -0.31 -13.23
N GLY A 352 -7.37 -1.04 -12.80
CA GLY A 352 -7.54 -2.46 -13.09
C GLY A 352 -7.75 -2.79 -14.58
N HIS A 353 -8.17 -1.81 -15.39
CA HIS A 353 -8.28 -2.00 -16.84
C HIS A 353 -6.91 -1.98 -17.55
N GLY A 354 -5.88 -1.33 -16.99
CA GLY A 354 -4.51 -1.28 -17.51
C GLY A 354 -4.29 -0.55 -18.84
N LYS A 355 -5.35 -0.22 -19.59
CA LYS A 355 -5.32 0.54 -20.86
C LYS A 355 -6.15 1.81 -20.82
N PHE A 356 -6.35 2.35 -19.63
CA PHE A 356 -7.36 3.37 -19.44
C PHE A 356 -7.00 4.70 -20.12
N LYS A 357 -5.71 5.07 -20.15
CA LYS A 357 -5.20 6.23 -20.91
C LYS A 357 -5.58 6.17 -22.39
N GLU A 358 -5.31 5.06 -23.07
CA GLU A 358 -5.68 4.85 -24.47
C GLU A 358 -7.20 5.01 -24.70
N LEU A 359 -8.02 4.55 -23.74
CA LEU A 359 -9.47 4.68 -23.81
C LEU A 359 -9.91 6.14 -23.67
N ILE A 360 -9.38 6.88 -22.71
CA ILE A 360 -9.72 8.30 -22.50
C ILE A 360 -9.30 9.15 -23.72
N GLU A 361 -8.12 8.89 -24.28
CA GLU A 361 -7.63 9.63 -25.46
C GLU A 361 -8.48 9.32 -26.70
N LYS A 362 -8.98 8.09 -26.81
CA LYS A 362 -9.81 7.64 -27.93
C LYS A 362 -11.26 8.12 -27.83
N PHE A 363 -11.82 8.24 -26.63
CA PHE A 363 -13.24 8.53 -26.42
C PHE A 363 -13.42 9.86 -25.69
N GLU A 364 -14.15 10.80 -26.30
CA GLU A 364 -14.45 12.11 -25.70
C GLU A 364 -15.14 12.02 -24.33
N SER A 365 -15.88 10.94 -24.10
CA SER A 365 -16.44 10.61 -22.79
C SER A 365 -16.54 9.10 -22.61
N LEU A 366 -16.43 8.63 -21.37
CA LEU A 366 -16.63 7.24 -20.99
C LEU A 366 -17.70 7.15 -19.90
N THR A 367 -18.36 6.00 -19.78
CA THR A 367 -19.28 5.76 -18.66
C THR A 367 -18.89 4.51 -17.93
N LEU A 368 -18.85 4.58 -16.60
CA LEU A 368 -18.74 3.42 -15.73
C LEU A 368 -20.10 3.15 -15.08
N GLN A 369 -20.46 1.88 -14.99
CA GLN A 369 -21.71 1.42 -14.38
C GLN A 369 -21.40 0.81 -13.01
N PHE A 370 -22.20 1.17 -12.01
CA PHE A 370 -22.12 0.65 -10.66
C PHE A 370 -23.50 0.17 -10.17
N GLY A 371 -23.49 -0.91 -9.40
CA GLY A 371 -24.51 -1.26 -8.43
C GLY A 371 -24.09 -0.81 -7.02
N ASP A 372 -24.99 -0.96 -6.05
CA ASP A 372 -24.78 -0.48 -4.68
C ASP A 372 -23.56 -1.14 -4.00
N ALA A 373 -23.32 -2.42 -4.29
CA ALA A 373 -22.20 -3.18 -3.75
C ALA A 373 -20.86 -2.92 -4.47
N ASP A 374 -20.87 -2.18 -5.59
CA ASP A 374 -19.66 -1.93 -6.39
C ASP A 374 -18.86 -0.72 -5.88
N VAL A 375 -19.44 0.10 -4.99
CA VAL A 375 -18.76 1.24 -4.37
C VAL A 375 -18.28 0.87 -2.97
N GLU A 376 -16.98 0.97 -2.76
CA GLU A 376 -16.31 0.52 -1.55
C GLU A 376 -16.42 1.56 -0.44
N THR A 377 -17.58 1.63 0.22
CA THR A 377 -17.82 2.66 1.23
C THR A 377 -17.07 2.43 2.53
N TRP A 378 -16.47 1.26 2.73
CA TRP A 378 -15.68 0.95 3.93
C TRP A 378 -14.40 1.78 4.05
N VAL A 379 -13.90 2.33 2.93
CA VAL A 379 -12.69 3.17 2.92
C VAL A 379 -12.90 4.56 3.52
N ILE A 380 -14.16 4.95 3.76
CA ILE A 380 -14.57 6.25 4.35
C ILE A 380 -15.36 6.10 5.67
N ARG A 381 -15.33 4.91 6.30
CA ARG A 381 -16.31 4.49 7.33
C ARG A 381 -16.08 4.96 8.77
N ASP A 382 -15.22 5.94 9.01
CA ASP A 382 -15.02 6.49 10.36
C ASP A 382 -16.20 7.35 10.87
N ASN A 383 -17.32 7.43 10.14
CA ASN A 383 -18.49 8.22 10.53
C ASN A 383 -19.83 7.65 10.02
N ASP A 384 -20.89 7.86 10.81
CA ASP A 384 -22.23 7.21 10.73
C ASP A 384 -23.26 7.92 9.81
N SER A 385 -22.86 8.90 8.98
CA SER A 385 -23.83 9.63 8.12
C SER A 385 -23.23 10.15 6.80
N ASN A 386 -23.81 9.74 5.67
CA ASN A 386 -23.45 10.01 4.25
C ASN A 386 -22.54 8.99 3.55
N ASP A 387 -22.58 7.74 3.98
CA ASP A 387 -21.83 6.62 3.42
C ASP A 387 -22.59 5.83 2.32
N LYS A 388 -23.78 6.27 1.89
CA LYS A 388 -24.65 5.50 0.99
C LYS A 388 -25.11 6.26 -0.25
N ALA A 389 -25.39 5.50 -1.29
CA ALA A 389 -25.89 6.03 -2.56
C ALA A 389 -27.30 6.65 -2.44
N ASP A 390 -28.13 6.20 -1.50
CA ASP A 390 -29.50 6.66 -1.31
C ASP A 390 -29.61 8.03 -0.62
N THR A 391 -28.58 8.45 0.10
CA THR A 391 -28.41 9.84 0.55
C THR A 391 -27.69 10.64 -0.53
N PHE A 392 -26.75 10.08 -1.27
CA PHE A 392 -26.06 10.84 -2.31
C PHE A 392 -27.01 11.31 -3.45
N PHE A 393 -27.80 10.39 -4.01
CA PHE A 393 -28.72 10.66 -5.11
C PHE A 393 -30.12 11.00 -4.61
N ASN A 394 -30.84 11.86 -5.34
CA ASN A 394 -32.26 12.07 -5.10
C ASN A 394 -33.06 10.77 -5.34
N LYS A 395 -34.18 10.59 -4.63
CA LYS A 395 -35.05 9.38 -4.73
C LYS A 395 -35.52 9.05 -6.15
N THR A 396 -35.60 10.06 -7.03
CA THR A 396 -35.96 9.87 -8.44
C THR A 396 -34.81 9.31 -9.27
N GLN A 397 -33.56 9.55 -8.86
CA GLN A 397 -32.33 9.19 -9.55
C GLN A 397 -31.73 7.86 -9.05
N TYR A 398 -32.09 7.41 -7.86
CA TYR A 398 -31.58 6.17 -7.29
C TYR A 398 -32.67 5.16 -6.93
N ASP A 399 -32.32 3.88 -7.03
CA ASP A 399 -33.08 2.71 -6.59
C ASP A 399 -32.05 1.60 -6.45
N GLY A 400 -31.86 1.06 -5.23
CA GLY A 400 -30.81 0.07 -4.96
C GLY A 400 -30.93 -1.24 -5.76
N LYS A 401 -32.01 -1.43 -6.54
CA LYS A 401 -32.17 -2.54 -7.49
C LYS A 401 -31.82 -2.18 -8.93
N LYS A 402 -31.40 -0.94 -9.20
CA LYS A 402 -31.08 -0.41 -10.52
C LYS A 402 -29.65 0.11 -10.54
N PRO A 403 -28.96 0.00 -11.68
CA PRO A 403 -27.63 0.56 -11.82
C PRO A 403 -27.68 2.10 -11.80
N PHE A 404 -26.61 2.70 -11.31
CA PHE A 404 -26.24 4.10 -11.50
C PHE A 404 -24.84 4.14 -12.13
N GLY A 405 -24.30 5.33 -12.40
CA GLY A 405 -23.04 5.41 -13.11
C GLY A 405 -22.31 6.72 -12.95
N THR A 406 -21.12 6.76 -13.54
CA THR A 406 -20.31 7.98 -13.65
C THR A 406 -19.97 8.23 -15.10
N LEU A 407 -20.14 9.48 -15.53
CA LEU A 407 -19.71 9.97 -16.82
C LEU A 407 -18.32 10.57 -16.61
N LEU A 408 -17.35 10.05 -17.32
CA LEU A 408 -15.98 10.52 -17.30
C LEU A 408 -15.77 11.44 -18.47
N THR A 409 -15.38 12.68 -18.20
CA THR A 409 -15.14 13.68 -19.25
C THR A 409 -13.81 14.38 -19.00
N LEU A 410 -13.30 15.08 -20.01
CA LEU A 410 -12.03 15.79 -19.90
C LEU A 410 -12.17 17.28 -19.55
N GLY A 411 -13.36 17.89 -19.48
CA GLY A 411 -13.44 19.36 -19.40
C GLY A 411 -14.20 19.85 -18.18
N SER A 412 -13.66 20.80 -17.42
CA SER A 412 -14.40 21.67 -16.47
C SER A 412 -14.26 23.14 -16.88
N LYS A 413 -15.09 24.02 -16.29
CA LYS A 413 -14.87 25.48 -16.38
C LYS A 413 -13.69 25.93 -15.51
N ASN A 414 -13.41 25.20 -14.43
CA ASN A 414 -12.38 25.55 -13.46
C ASN A 414 -11.07 24.79 -13.68
N LEU A 415 -11.12 23.62 -14.34
CA LEU A 415 -9.92 22.84 -14.65
C LEU A 415 -9.75 22.68 -16.17
N PRO A 416 -8.51 22.82 -16.68
CA PRO A 416 -8.19 22.48 -18.06
C PRO A 416 -8.32 20.98 -18.31
N LYS A 417 -8.33 20.57 -19.58
CA LYS A 417 -8.39 19.14 -19.94
C LYS A 417 -7.10 18.37 -19.64
N HIS A 418 -5.98 19.07 -19.67
CA HIS A 418 -4.66 18.50 -19.44
C HIS A 418 -3.80 19.49 -18.66
N ILE A 419 -2.81 18.96 -17.95
CA ILE A 419 -1.74 19.73 -17.35
C ILE A 419 -0.41 19.22 -17.90
N ARG A 420 0.52 20.15 -18.17
CA ARG A 420 1.89 19.79 -18.55
C ARG A 420 2.68 19.49 -17.29
N LEU A 421 3.17 18.26 -17.15
CA LEU A 421 4.19 17.90 -16.17
C LEU A 421 5.57 17.87 -16.86
N ASN A 422 6.56 17.33 -16.16
CA ASN A 422 7.95 17.32 -16.60
C ASN A 422 8.22 16.42 -17.82
N ILE A 423 7.48 15.32 -17.99
CA ILE A 423 7.69 14.38 -19.10
C ILE A 423 6.59 14.54 -20.14
N GLU A 424 5.33 14.46 -19.72
CA GLU A 424 4.18 14.47 -20.63
C GLU A 424 3.02 15.36 -20.14
N ASP A 425 2.00 15.45 -21.00
CA ASP A 425 0.71 16.02 -20.63
C ASP A 425 -0.10 14.96 -19.90
N VAL A 426 -0.64 15.32 -18.74
CA VAL A 426 -1.48 14.47 -17.90
C VAL A 426 -2.93 14.90 -18.07
N ALA A 427 -3.81 13.94 -18.37
CA ALA A 427 -5.23 14.18 -18.51
C ALA A 427 -5.90 14.46 -17.16
N LEU A 428 -6.76 15.48 -17.10
CA LEU A 428 -7.61 15.74 -15.93
C LEU A 428 -9.04 15.29 -16.25
N ILE A 429 -9.49 14.26 -15.54
CA ILE A 429 -10.74 13.57 -15.86
C ILE A 429 -11.78 13.90 -14.79
N SER A 430 -12.83 14.62 -15.19
CA SER A 430 -13.97 14.84 -14.32
C SER A 430 -14.78 13.56 -14.18
N VAL A 431 -15.18 13.27 -12.95
CA VAL A 431 -16.11 12.21 -12.62
C VAL A 431 -17.47 12.86 -12.37
N LYS A 432 -18.45 12.63 -13.23
CA LYS A 432 -19.82 13.16 -13.07
C LYS A 432 -20.80 12.02 -12.78
N PRO A 433 -21.21 11.81 -11.53
CA PRO A 433 -22.22 10.82 -11.17
C PRO A 433 -23.57 11.12 -11.82
N PHE A 434 -24.29 10.07 -12.21
CA PHE A 434 -25.64 10.16 -12.76
C PHE A 434 -26.50 8.96 -12.35
N GLY A 435 -27.81 9.17 -12.31
CA GLY A 435 -28.76 8.20 -11.80
C GLY A 435 -29.25 7.16 -12.80
N LYS A 436 -30.14 6.30 -12.32
CA LYS A 436 -30.77 5.19 -13.06
C LYS A 436 -31.56 5.63 -14.30
N GLU A 437 -31.94 6.90 -14.40
CA GLU A 437 -32.71 7.45 -15.53
C GLU A 437 -31.97 7.33 -16.88
N TRP A 438 -30.66 7.13 -16.85
CA TRP A 438 -29.83 6.92 -18.04
C TRP A 438 -29.58 5.43 -18.36
N PHE A 439 -29.92 4.52 -17.44
CA PHE A 439 -29.78 3.07 -17.62
C PHE A 439 -31.10 2.40 -18.02
N THR A 440 -31.54 2.68 -19.25
CA THR A 440 -32.68 2.01 -19.88
C THR A 440 -32.24 1.28 -21.16
N LYS A 441 -33.07 0.35 -21.65
CA LYS A 441 -32.76 -0.48 -22.85
C LYS A 441 -32.61 0.34 -24.13
N ASP A 442 -33.21 1.53 -24.18
CA ASP A 442 -33.12 2.52 -25.24
C ASP A 442 -31.96 3.51 -25.05
N LYS A 443 -31.17 3.38 -23.98
CA LYS A 443 -30.06 4.24 -23.59
C LYS A 443 -28.77 3.44 -23.32
N LEU A 444 -28.17 3.57 -22.13
CA LEU A 444 -26.86 2.97 -21.81
C LEU A 444 -26.89 1.44 -21.70
N LEU A 445 -28.06 0.82 -21.45
CA LEU A 445 -28.22 -0.63 -21.47
C LEU A 445 -28.48 -1.20 -22.86
N ASN A 446 -28.53 -0.34 -23.90
CA ASN A 446 -28.65 -0.81 -25.28
C ASN A 446 -27.38 -1.59 -25.68
N SER A 447 -27.51 -2.61 -26.52
CA SER A 447 -26.35 -3.34 -27.04
C SER A 447 -25.60 -2.58 -28.15
N ASP A 448 -26.22 -1.57 -28.76
CA ASP A 448 -25.65 -0.77 -29.84
C ASP A 448 -24.83 0.41 -29.29
N GLU A 449 -23.54 0.44 -29.62
CA GLU A 449 -22.61 1.51 -29.23
C GLU A 449 -22.97 2.88 -29.82
N ALA A 450 -23.64 2.93 -30.97
CA ALA A 450 -24.12 4.18 -31.55
C ALA A 450 -25.20 4.82 -30.65
N VAL A 451 -26.10 3.99 -30.12
CA VAL A 451 -27.15 4.43 -29.17
C VAL A 451 -26.51 4.91 -27.85
N LYS A 452 -25.54 4.18 -27.31
CA LYS A 452 -24.82 4.60 -26.10
C LYS A 452 -24.05 5.91 -26.31
N THR A 453 -23.41 6.07 -27.46
CA THR A 453 -22.68 7.29 -27.81
C THR A 453 -23.62 8.49 -27.94
N ALA A 454 -24.74 8.35 -28.65
CA ALA A 454 -25.76 9.39 -28.72
C ALA A 454 -26.33 9.73 -27.33
N THR A 455 -26.53 8.71 -26.48
CA THR A 455 -26.97 8.92 -25.10
C THR A 455 -25.96 9.74 -24.30
N ARG A 456 -24.66 9.42 -24.36
CA ARG A 456 -23.61 10.20 -23.68
C ARG A 456 -23.58 11.66 -24.13
N MET A 457 -23.73 11.91 -25.44
CA MET A 457 -23.80 13.28 -25.97
C MET A 457 -25.03 14.04 -25.45
N ASN A 458 -26.19 13.37 -25.39
CA ASN A 458 -27.40 13.96 -24.80
C ASN A 458 -27.24 14.26 -23.31
N MET A 459 -26.53 13.40 -22.56
CA MET A 459 -26.20 13.65 -21.15
C MET A 459 -25.34 14.90 -20.99
N ILE A 460 -24.27 15.02 -21.77
CA ILE A 460 -23.39 16.19 -21.78
C ILE A 460 -24.20 17.46 -22.06
N GLN A 461 -25.01 17.46 -23.12
CA GLN A 461 -25.85 18.61 -23.47
C GLN A 461 -26.86 18.97 -22.36
N ALA A 462 -27.46 17.95 -21.72
CA ALA A 462 -28.40 18.18 -20.62
C ALA A 462 -27.71 18.83 -19.40
N PHE A 463 -26.54 18.32 -19.01
CA PHE A 463 -25.78 18.87 -17.89
C PHE A 463 -25.13 20.23 -18.23
N GLU A 464 -24.81 20.49 -19.49
CA GLU A 464 -24.40 21.83 -19.94
C GLU A 464 -25.54 22.83 -19.81
N ALA A 465 -26.75 22.42 -20.23
CA ALA A 465 -27.93 23.28 -20.21
C ALA A 465 -28.41 23.63 -18.80
N ASP A 466 -28.28 22.71 -17.84
CA ASP A 466 -28.61 22.97 -16.43
C ASP A 466 -27.43 23.54 -15.61
N GLY A 467 -26.25 23.68 -16.23
CA GLY A 467 -25.05 24.24 -15.62
C GLY A 467 -24.29 23.26 -14.72
N SER A 468 -24.70 21.99 -14.63
CA SER A 468 -24.11 20.99 -13.74
C SER A 468 -23.05 20.10 -14.39
N LEU A 469 -22.64 20.34 -15.64
CA LEU A 469 -21.76 19.44 -16.44
C LEU A 469 -20.65 18.75 -15.63
N ASN A 470 -19.93 19.50 -14.79
CA ASN A 470 -18.84 18.95 -13.99
C ASN A 470 -19.01 19.15 -12.50
N THR A 471 -20.07 19.81 -12.07
CA THR A 471 -20.32 20.04 -10.66
C THR A 471 -21.36 19.06 -10.13
N ILE A 472 -21.18 18.59 -8.92
CA ILE A 472 -22.18 17.82 -8.20
C ILE A 472 -22.83 18.69 -7.13
N PRO A 473 -24.17 18.65 -7.01
CA PRO A 473 -24.85 19.30 -5.92
C PRO A 473 -24.50 18.60 -4.62
N VAL A 474 -24.32 19.37 -3.56
CA VAL A 474 -24.11 18.80 -2.23
C VAL A 474 -25.49 18.50 -1.64
N SER A 475 -26.11 17.40 -2.06
CA SER A 475 -27.46 17.06 -1.60
C SER A 475 -27.54 16.71 -0.10
N TYR A 476 -26.41 16.61 0.61
CA TYR A 476 -26.35 16.45 2.08
C TYR A 476 -25.08 17.10 2.68
N VAL A 477 -25.03 18.44 2.73
CA VAL A 477 -24.26 19.15 3.79
C VAL A 477 -25.07 19.18 5.06
#